data_AF-A0A6L6IT63-F1
#
_entry.id   AF-A0A6L6IT63-F1
#
_cell.length_a   1.000
_cell.length_b   1.000
_cell.length_c   1.000
_cell.angle_alpha   90.00
_cell.angle_beta   90.00
_cell.angle_gamma   90.00
#
_symmetry.space_group_name_H-M   'P 1'
#
loop_
_entity.id
_entity.type
_entity.pdbx_description
1 polymer ?
#
loop_
_entity_poly.entity_id
_entity_poly.type
_entity_poly.pdbx_seq_one_letter_code
_entity_poly.pdbx_strand_id
1 'polypeptide(L)'
;MLADNNHEVIGEQLLIKQTTGTTTDWFLKDDVKFCDDDISLGIIDTSVEIQNFPFGNGYIVLFAYKTGCVGGIEPVSIKYIAFNNNTQYSLDGEEHIILGQDGFGGEQPPVPDSNLKNNKPLYDYMLTKWGDVSLTKY
;
A
#
# COMPACT_ATOMS: atom_id res chain seq x y z
N MET A 1 16.89 -36.13 18.99
CA MET A 1 16.40 -35.03 19.83
C MET A 1 16.01 -33.93 18.87
N LEU A 2 14.70 -33.78 18.61
CA LEU A 2 14.18 -32.73 17.74
C LEU A 2 14.17 -31.45 18.59
N ALA A 3 14.86 -30.40 18.14
CA ALA A 3 14.65 -29.07 18.68
C ALA A 3 13.39 -28.52 18.01
N ASP A 4 12.28 -28.51 18.76
CA ASP A 4 11.15 -27.62 18.48
C ASP A 4 11.64 -26.19 18.65
N ASN A 5 12.12 -25.58 17.58
CA ASN A 5 12.31 -24.14 17.53
C ASN A 5 10.93 -23.52 17.28
N ASN A 6 10.13 -23.41 18.34
CA ASN A 6 9.04 -22.43 18.40
C ASN A 6 9.70 -21.03 18.41
N HIS A 7 10.17 -20.57 17.26
CA HIS A 7 10.33 -19.15 17.04
C HIS A 7 8.92 -18.58 16.98
N GLU A 8 8.59 -17.79 18.00
CA GLU A 8 7.44 -16.92 17.99
C GLU A 8 7.49 -16.10 16.70
N VAL A 9 6.46 -16.20 15.85
CA VAL A 9 6.39 -15.41 14.63
C VAL A 9 6.11 -13.98 15.07
N ILE A 10 7.17 -13.18 15.25
CA ILE A 10 7.05 -11.74 15.42
C ILE A 10 6.55 -11.18 14.08
N GLY A 11 5.38 -10.57 14.12
CA GLY A 11 4.70 -10.11 12.92
C GLY A 11 3.42 -9.35 13.22
N GLU A 12 2.99 -8.54 12.27
CA GLU A 12 1.74 -7.78 12.33
C GLU A 12 0.88 -8.05 11.09
N GLN A 13 -0.42 -7.77 11.23
CA GLN A 13 -1.38 -7.95 10.17
C GLN A 13 -2.21 -6.69 9.97
N LEU A 14 -2.37 -6.29 8.72
CA LEU A 14 -3.27 -5.23 8.29
C LEU A 14 -4.53 -5.88 7.71
N LEU A 15 -5.68 -5.54 8.28
CA LEU A 15 -6.99 -5.93 7.78
C LEU A 15 -7.81 -4.69 7.46
N ILE A 16 -8.23 -4.58 6.21
CA ILE A 16 -9.11 -3.50 5.73
C ILE A 16 -10.35 -4.15 5.16
N LYS A 17 -11.53 -3.66 5.53
CA LYS A 17 -12.80 -4.19 5.04
C LYS A 17 -13.75 -3.07 4.70
N GLN A 18 -14.49 -3.25 3.62
CA GLN A 18 -15.68 -2.44 3.33
C GLN A 18 -16.91 -3.27 3.64
N THR A 19 -17.87 -2.65 4.33
CA THR A 19 -19.14 -3.27 4.69
C THR A 19 -20.31 -2.37 4.30
N THR A 20 -21.29 -2.92 3.60
CA THR A 20 -22.58 -2.28 3.34
C THR A 20 -23.66 -2.94 4.18
N GLY A 21 -24.15 -2.26 5.21
CA GLY A 21 -25.04 -2.87 6.20
C GLY A 21 -24.34 -4.00 6.95
N THR A 22 -24.81 -5.24 6.78
CA THR A 22 -24.21 -6.45 7.40
C THR A 22 -23.36 -7.27 6.43
N THR A 23 -23.31 -6.92 5.15
CA THR A 23 -22.52 -7.64 4.15
C THR A 23 -21.11 -7.08 4.09
N THR A 24 -20.11 -7.97 4.02
CA THR A 24 -18.74 -7.58 3.66
C THR A 24 -18.66 -7.55 2.15
N ASP A 25 -18.38 -6.37 1.60
CA ASP A 25 -18.30 -6.17 0.15
C ASP A 25 -16.96 -6.71 -0.36
N TRP A 26 -15.88 -6.35 0.33
CA TRP A 26 -14.53 -6.85 0.09
C TRP A 26 -13.67 -6.69 1.35
N PHE A 27 -12.54 -7.39 1.38
CA PHE A 27 -11.50 -7.21 2.38
C PHE A 27 -10.13 -7.32 1.74
N LEU A 28 -9.16 -6.58 2.29
CA LEU A 28 -7.75 -6.70 2.03
C LEU A 28 -7.07 -7.20 3.31
N LYS A 29 -6.17 -8.16 3.14
CA LYS A 29 -5.31 -8.68 4.19
C LYS A 29 -3.87 -8.61 3.72
N ASP A 30 -3.02 -7.97 4.51
CA ASP A 30 -1.58 -8.01 4.34
C ASP A 30 -0.90 -8.35 5.67
N ASP A 31 0.30 -8.93 5.61
CA ASP A 31 1.06 -9.27 6.80
C ASP A 31 2.57 -9.08 6.61
N VAL A 32 3.22 -8.63 7.68
CA VAL A 32 4.68 -8.62 7.81
C VAL A 32 5.00 -9.72 8.83
N LYS A 33 5.79 -10.71 8.40
CA LYS A 33 6.23 -11.84 9.24
C LYS A 33 7.75 -11.95 9.17
N PHE A 34 8.33 -12.58 10.19
CA PHE A 34 9.78 -12.81 10.26
C PHE A 34 10.56 -11.49 10.21
N CYS A 35 10.11 -10.54 11.02
CA CYS A 35 10.74 -9.24 11.17
C CYS A 35 11.56 -9.23 12.46
N ASP A 36 12.88 -9.17 12.32
CA ASP A 36 13.79 -9.05 13.47
C ASP A 36 13.97 -7.57 13.91
N ASP A 37 13.47 -6.63 13.09
CA ASP A 37 13.48 -5.17 13.29
C ASP A 37 12.06 -4.63 13.60
N ASP A 38 11.90 -3.31 13.66
CA ASP A 38 10.60 -2.67 13.86
C ASP A 38 9.70 -2.85 12.64
N ILE A 39 8.41 -3.15 12.86
CA ILE A 39 7.44 -3.31 11.78
C ILE A 39 6.83 -1.95 11.43
N SER A 40 6.87 -1.61 10.15
CA SER A 40 6.10 -0.49 9.59
C SER A 40 4.94 -1.05 8.79
N LEU A 41 3.77 -1.14 9.44
CA LEU A 41 2.54 -1.60 8.81
C LEU A 41 1.37 -0.70 9.21
N GLY A 42 0.90 0.14 8.27
CA GLY A 42 -0.13 1.11 8.62
C GLY A 42 -0.64 1.95 7.46
N ILE A 43 -1.89 2.40 7.58
CA ILE A 43 -2.56 3.25 6.60
C ILE A 43 -1.94 4.65 6.59
N ILE A 44 -1.80 5.22 5.41
CA ILE A 44 -1.49 6.63 5.21
C ILE A 44 -2.83 7.37 5.19
N ASP A 45 -3.29 7.87 6.34
CA ASP A 45 -4.66 8.37 6.51
C ASP A 45 -5.08 9.45 5.49
N THR A 46 -4.13 10.28 5.04
CA THR A 46 -4.36 11.34 4.05
C THR A 46 -4.67 10.82 2.64
N SER A 47 -4.40 9.55 2.37
CA SER A 47 -4.63 8.90 1.07
C SER A 47 -6.00 8.24 0.96
N VAL A 48 -6.78 8.19 2.04
CA VAL A 48 -8.08 7.52 2.08
C VAL A 48 -9.12 8.36 1.36
N GLU A 49 -9.64 7.86 0.25
CA GLU A 49 -10.61 8.56 -0.59
C GLU A 49 -11.74 7.65 -1.05
N ILE A 50 -12.94 8.23 -1.23
CA ILE A 50 -14.06 7.59 -1.90
C ILE A 50 -14.48 8.50 -3.05
N GLN A 51 -14.29 8.04 -4.28
CA GLN A 51 -14.45 8.84 -5.49
C GLN A 51 -15.41 8.16 -6.45
N ASN A 52 -16.30 8.93 -7.09
CA ASN A 52 -17.13 8.43 -8.18
C ASN A 52 -16.51 8.87 -9.52
N PHE A 53 -15.87 7.94 -10.20
CA PHE A 53 -15.24 8.22 -11.48
C PHE A 53 -16.20 7.98 -12.64
N PRO A 54 -16.19 8.82 -13.69
CA PRO A 54 -17.06 8.65 -14.85
C PRO A 54 -16.75 7.40 -15.69
N PHE A 55 -15.57 6.81 -15.49
CA PHE A 55 -15.11 5.57 -16.14
C PHE A 55 -15.21 4.34 -15.24
N GLY A 56 -15.62 4.51 -13.98
CA GLY A 56 -15.82 3.43 -13.02
C GLY A 56 -17.29 3.05 -12.92
N ASN A 57 -17.55 1.86 -12.41
CA ASN A 57 -18.91 1.45 -12.07
C ASN A 57 -19.15 1.75 -10.58
N GLY A 58 -19.75 2.89 -10.29
CA GLY A 58 -20.00 3.34 -8.91
C GLY A 58 -18.77 3.92 -8.21
N TYR A 59 -18.79 3.93 -6.89
CA TYR A 59 -17.70 4.50 -6.09
C TYR A 59 -16.47 3.60 -6.10
N ILE A 60 -15.30 4.22 -6.17
CA ILE A 60 -13.99 3.61 -6.00
C ILE A 60 -13.46 4.04 -4.64
N VAL A 61 -13.04 3.07 -3.83
CA VAL A 61 -12.35 3.32 -2.56
C VAL A 61 -10.86 3.27 -2.83
N LEU A 62 -10.13 4.31 -2.41
CA LEU A 62 -8.68 4.40 -2.51
C LEU A 62 -8.05 4.57 -1.15
N PHE A 63 -6.89 3.97 -0.94
CA PHE A 63 -6.07 4.14 0.26
C PHE A 63 -4.67 3.61 0.00
N ALA A 64 -3.68 4.19 0.64
CA ALA A 64 -2.31 3.72 0.65
C ALA A 64 -1.90 3.26 2.04
N TYR A 65 -0.94 2.34 2.11
CA TYR A 65 -0.35 1.90 3.37
C TYR A 65 1.13 1.58 3.19
N LYS A 66 1.88 1.75 4.29
CA LYS A 66 3.26 1.29 4.43
C LYS A 66 3.26 -0.18 4.84
N THR A 67 4.24 -0.93 4.36
CA THR A 67 4.48 -2.33 4.74
C THR A 67 5.97 -2.67 4.64
N GLY A 68 6.58 -3.15 5.73
CA GLY A 68 7.97 -3.58 5.74
C GLY A 68 8.60 -3.67 7.14
N CYS A 69 9.85 -4.10 7.16
CA CYS A 69 10.73 -4.11 8.33
C CYS A 69 11.67 -2.90 8.26
N VAL A 70 11.86 -2.19 9.38
CA VAL A 70 12.63 -0.95 9.45
C VAL A 70 13.59 -1.02 10.63
N GLY A 71 14.89 -1.13 10.35
CA GLY A 71 15.94 -1.17 11.37
C GLY A 71 16.71 0.16 11.51
N GLY A 72 16.52 1.10 10.59
CA GLY A 72 17.26 2.35 10.49
C GLY A 72 16.65 3.32 9.48
N ILE A 73 17.47 3.77 8.52
CA ILE A 73 17.06 4.73 7.47
C ILE A 73 16.90 3.95 6.16
N GLU A 74 15.99 3.00 6.17
CA GLU A 74 15.60 2.24 4.98
C GLU A 74 14.22 2.71 4.50
N PRO A 75 14.07 3.00 3.21
CA PRO A 75 12.76 3.20 2.58
C PRO A 75 11.83 2.02 2.83
N VAL A 76 10.58 2.32 3.17
CA VAL A 76 9.54 1.30 3.35
C VAL A 76 8.71 1.16 2.08
N SER A 77 8.27 -0.06 1.77
CA SER A 77 7.33 -0.26 0.66
C SER A 77 6.00 0.42 0.93
N ILE A 78 5.44 1.02 -0.11
CA ILE A 78 4.14 1.68 -0.11
C ILE A 78 3.27 1.00 -1.16
N LYS A 79 2.06 0.60 -0.76
CA LYS A 79 1.06 0.05 -1.66
C LYS A 79 -0.12 1.02 -1.72
N TYR A 80 -0.37 1.62 -2.88
CA TYR A 80 -1.54 2.46 -3.11
C TYR A 80 -2.61 1.64 -3.82
N ILE A 81 -3.73 1.43 -3.14
CA ILE A 81 -4.79 0.53 -3.57
C ILE A 81 -6.00 1.34 -4.01
N ALA A 82 -6.65 0.86 -5.08
CA ALA A 82 -8.02 1.22 -5.43
C ALA A 82 -8.87 -0.04 -5.52
N PHE A 83 -10.11 0.03 -5.04
CA PHE A 83 -11.10 -1.04 -5.14
C PHE A 83 -12.36 -0.52 -5.84
N ASN A 84 -12.77 -1.21 -6.91
CA ASN A 84 -14.06 -0.99 -7.58
C ASN A 84 -14.69 -2.33 -7.93
N ASN A 85 -15.92 -2.59 -7.45
CA ASN A 85 -16.70 -3.80 -7.74
C ASN A 85 -15.89 -5.10 -7.70
N ASN A 86 -15.33 -5.43 -6.54
CA ASN A 86 -14.53 -6.65 -6.30
C ASN A 86 -13.24 -6.75 -7.12
N THR A 87 -12.87 -5.71 -7.86
CA THR A 87 -11.59 -5.62 -8.55
C THR A 87 -10.65 -4.75 -7.74
N GLN A 88 -9.52 -5.32 -7.34
CA GLN A 88 -8.40 -4.59 -6.75
C GLN A 88 -7.50 -4.07 -7.88
N TYR A 89 -6.99 -2.87 -7.67
CA TYR A 89 -5.94 -2.23 -8.45
C TYR A 89 -4.84 -1.80 -7.47
N SER A 90 -3.58 -2.12 -7.75
CA SER A 90 -2.44 -1.62 -6.96
C SER A 90 -1.47 -0.79 -7.80
N LEU A 91 -0.92 0.21 -7.16
CA LEU A 91 0.24 0.99 -7.57
C LEU A 91 1.27 0.87 -6.45
N ASP A 92 2.35 0.13 -6.70
CA ASP A 92 3.29 -0.29 -5.67
C ASP A 92 4.63 0.44 -5.84
N GLY A 93 5.18 0.97 -4.76
CA GLY A 93 6.45 1.69 -4.77
C GLY A 93 7.07 1.71 -3.39
N GLU A 94 7.87 2.74 -3.13
CA GLU A 94 8.55 2.91 -1.86
C GLU A 94 8.52 4.36 -1.40
N GLU A 95 8.79 4.56 -0.13
CA GLU A 95 9.03 5.87 0.47
C GLU A 95 10.28 6.53 -0.13
N HIS A 96 10.27 7.85 -0.25
CA HIS A 96 11.48 8.63 -0.40
C HIS A 96 11.76 9.43 0.86
N ILE A 97 12.87 9.13 1.52
CA ILE A 97 13.32 9.76 2.75
C ILE A 97 14.34 10.85 2.40
N ILE A 98 14.10 12.08 2.86
CA ILE A 98 15.02 13.22 2.69
C ILE A 98 15.66 13.56 4.03
N LEU A 99 16.99 13.50 4.10
CA LEU A 99 17.79 13.84 5.29
C LEU A 99 18.88 14.85 4.91
N GLY A 100 18.61 16.13 5.17
CA GLY A 100 19.54 17.20 4.80
C GLY A 100 19.67 17.32 3.28
N GLN A 101 20.85 16.97 2.76
CA GLN A 101 21.13 16.95 1.31
C GLN A 101 21.04 15.54 0.72
N ASP A 102 20.88 14.52 1.56
CA ASP A 102 20.82 13.12 1.14
C ASP A 102 19.37 12.67 0.96
N GLY A 103 19.16 11.73 0.03
CA GLY A 103 17.85 11.16 -0.26
C GLY A 103 17.96 9.66 -0.50
N PHE A 104 17.06 8.89 0.13
CA PHE A 104 17.04 7.43 0.11
C PHE A 104 15.67 6.94 -0.38
N GLY A 105 15.64 5.96 -1.28
CA GLY A 105 14.38 5.42 -1.82
C GLY A 105 13.76 6.31 -2.88
N GLY A 106 12.70 5.82 -3.50
CA GLY A 106 11.96 6.52 -4.55
C GLY A 106 12.77 6.65 -5.84
N GLU A 107 13.83 5.85 -6.02
CA GLU A 107 14.62 5.82 -7.26
C GLU A 107 13.82 5.24 -8.43
N GLN A 108 12.87 4.34 -8.13
CA GLN A 108 11.98 3.77 -9.12
C GLN A 108 10.60 4.42 -9.05
N PRO A 109 9.96 4.68 -10.21
CA PRO A 109 8.56 5.08 -10.22
C PRO A 109 7.70 3.93 -9.70
N PRO A 110 6.52 4.24 -9.15
CA PRO A 110 5.62 3.20 -8.69
C PRO A 110 5.13 2.34 -9.85
N VAL A 111 4.98 1.05 -9.60
CA VAL A 111 4.67 0.01 -10.58
C VAL A 111 3.21 -0.39 -10.45
N PRO A 112 2.40 -0.25 -11.52
CA PRO A 112 1.02 -0.70 -11.49
C PRO A 112 0.89 -2.22 -11.68
N ASP A 113 -0.11 -2.82 -11.03
CA ASP A 113 -0.54 -4.19 -11.34
C ASP A 113 -1.17 -4.32 -12.73
N SER A 114 -1.54 -5.54 -13.12
CA SER A 114 -2.15 -5.80 -14.42
C SER A 114 -3.52 -5.15 -14.60
N ASN A 115 -4.33 -5.04 -13.54
CA ASN A 115 -5.65 -4.45 -13.62
C ASN A 115 -5.55 -2.94 -13.84
N LEU A 116 -4.63 -2.29 -13.12
CA LEU A 116 -4.37 -0.87 -13.18
C LEU A 116 -3.71 -0.47 -14.50
N LYS A 117 -2.75 -1.27 -14.99
CA LYS A 117 -2.17 -1.10 -16.34
C LYS A 117 -3.23 -1.05 -17.44
N ASN A 118 -4.31 -1.82 -17.29
CA ASN A 118 -5.40 -1.88 -18.26
C ASN A 118 -6.48 -0.78 -18.04
N ASN A 119 -6.46 -0.08 -16.92
CA ASN A 119 -7.36 1.03 -16.60
C ASN A 119 -6.59 2.36 -16.60
N LYS A 120 -6.27 2.85 -17.81
CA LYS A 120 -5.45 4.06 -17.97
C LYS A 120 -5.97 5.29 -17.20
N PRO A 121 -7.26 5.64 -17.20
CA PRO A 121 -7.76 6.78 -16.42
C PRO A 121 -7.51 6.65 -14.92
N LEU A 122 -7.71 5.46 -14.35
CA LEU A 122 -7.42 5.21 -12.93
C LEU A 122 -5.92 5.23 -12.66
N TYR A 123 -5.12 4.66 -13.55
CA TYR A 123 -3.66 4.69 -13.45
C TYR A 123 -3.12 6.12 -13.45
N ASP A 124 -3.55 6.96 -14.40
CA ASP A 124 -3.11 8.35 -14.49
C ASP A 124 -3.52 9.14 -13.23
N TYR A 125 -4.74 8.87 -12.70
CA TYR A 125 -5.21 9.47 -11.46
C TYR A 125 -4.34 9.06 -10.26
N MET A 126 -4.12 7.76 -10.06
CA MET A 126 -3.32 7.26 -8.94
C MET A 126 -1.86 7.73 -9.03
N LEU A 127 -1.30 7.81 -10.24
CA LEU A 127 0.06 8.32 -10.45
C LEU A 127 0.15 9.82 -10.12
N THR A 128 -0.86 10.62 -10.49
CA THR A 128 -0.94 12.04 -10.10
C THR A 128 -0.99 12.21 -8.59
N LYS A 129 -1.74 11.33 -7.92
CA LYS A 129 -1.87 11.30 -6.46
C LYS A 129 -0.69 10.70 -5.72
N TRP A 130 0.23 10.05 -6.42
CA TRP A 130 1.37 9.39 -5.79
C TRP A 130 2.21 10.36 -4.95
N GLY A 131 2.40 11.60 -5.39
CA GLY A 131 3.15 12.61 -4.62
C GLY A 131 2.54 12.98 -3.26
N ASP A 132 1.23 12.78 -3.08
CA ASP A 132 0.55 12.96 -1.79
C ASP A 132 0.78 11.76 -0.84
N VAL A 133 1.22 10.63 -1.40
CA VAL A 133 1.45 9.34 -0.71
C VAL A 133 2.94 9.12 -0.43
N SER A 134 3.79 9.36 -1.43
CA SER A 134 5.24 9.23 -1.38
C SER A 134 5.89 10.17 -2.38
N LEU A 135 6.96 10.83 -1.96
CA LEU A 135 7.80 11.56 -2.90
C LEU A 135 8.53 10.54 -3.79
N THR A 136 8.67 10.81 -5.09
CA THR A 136 9.69 10.14 -5.91
C THR A 136 10.95 10.99 -5.89
N LYS A 137 12.12 10.34 -5.99
CA LYS A 137 13.39 11.06 -5.98
C LYS A 137 13.58 11.92 -7.23
N TYR A 138 12.97 11.50 -8.34
CA TYR A 138 13.05 12.13 -9.66
C TYR A 138 11.68 12.19 -10.34
#